data_AF-A0A3G3IGY3-F1
#
_entry.id   AF-A0A3G3IGY3-F1
#
_cell.length_a   1.000
_cell.length_b   1.000
_cell.length_c   1.000
_cell.angle_alpha   90.00
_cell.angle_beta   90.00
_cell.angle_gamma   90.00
#
_symmetry.space_group_name_H-M   'P 1'
#
loop_
_entity.id
_entity.type
_entity.pdbx_description
1 polymer ?
#
loop_
_entity_poly.entity_id
_entity_poly.type
_entity_poly.pdbx_seq_one_letter_code
_entity_poly.pdbx_strand_id
1 'polypeptide(L)'
;MRAIGKKEARRMFGRLKERFGRKKQPTASYNRIEEYNRCRSNIMRVHHLVIVASGEEREVGLEDAVISSAAIDGLCDRIMDCPDWFSKTAVAIDYIANFHPFVEGNKRTALQIAIRLLRNGGYELDDDDETYLFIRNVASGMYDREEVEDWLRCNTHISSL
;
A
#
# COMPACT_ATOMS: atom_id res chain seq x y z
N MET A 1 32.92 23.95 26.89
CA MET A 1 32.01 22.95 27.48
C MET A 1 32.84 21.87 28.18
N ARG A 2 32.62 21.59 29.47
CA ARG A 2 33.35 20.52 30.18
C ARG A 2 32.73 19.16 29.81
N ALA A 3 33.56 18.22 29.37
CA ALA A 3 33.12 16.86 29.04
C ALA A 3 32.66 16.14 30.32
N ILE A 4 31.49 15.50 30.25
CA ILE A 4 30.89 14.76 31.36
C ILE A 4 31.71 13.49 31.60
N GLY A 5 32.11 13.23 32.84
CA GLY A 5 32.89 12.04 33.20
C GLY A 5 32.10 10.75 32.92
N LYS A 6 32.79 9.68 32.51
CA LYS A 6 32.17 8.38 32.15
C LYS A 6 31.17 7.84 33.19
N LYS A 7 31.42 8.09 34.48
CA LYS A 7 30.56 7.65 35.60
C LYS A 7 29.23 8.41 35.65
N GLU A 8 29.27 9.69 35.33
CA GLU A 8 28.13 10.59 35.34
C GLU A 8 27.25 10.38 34.09
N ALA A 9 27.88 10.12 32.94
CA ALA A 9 27.18 9.65 31.74
C ALA A 9 26.41 8.35 32.01
N ARG A 10 27.04 7.37 32.66
CA ARG A 10 26.41 6.06 32.98
C ARG A 10 25.18 6.20 33.89
N ARG A 11 25.24 7.11 34.87
CA ARG A 11 24.13 7.43 35.76
C ARG A 11 22.99 8.15 35.03
N MET A 12 23.33 9.04 34.10
CA MET A 12 22.36 9.72 33.24
C MET A 12 21.62 8.72 32.33
N PHE A 13 22.35 7.80 31.68
CA PHE A 13 21.76 6.75 30.85
C PHE A 13 20.89 5.76 31.65
N GLY A 14 21.24 5.46 32.91
CA GLY A 14 20.41 4.66 33.81
C GLY A 14 19.04 5.32 34.06
N ARG A 15 19.04 6.60 34.43
CA ARG A 15 17.82 7.38 34.67
C ARG A 15 16.95 7.55 33.41
N LEU A 16 17.57 7.64 32.22
CA LEU A 16 16.86 7.66 30.95
C LEU A 16 16.12 6.35 30.67
N LYS A 17 16.73 5.19 30.99
CA LYS A 17 16.08 3.88 30.83
C LYS A 17 14.90 3.69 31.78
N GLU A 18 15.00 4.21 33.00
CA GLU A 18 13.90 4.20 33.98
C GLU A 18 12.76 5.12 33.54
N ARG A 19 13.07 6.32 33.02
CA ARG A 19 12.09 7.32 32.58
C ARG A 19 11.34 6.93 31.30
N PHE A 20 12.00 6.27 30.36
CA PHE A 20 11.42 5.99 29.03
C PHE A 20 11.03 4.52 28.82
N GLY A 21 11.28 3.65 29.80
CA GLY A 21 11.07 2.22 29.68
C GLY A 21 11.94 1.60 28.58
N ARG A 22 12.16 0.29 28.65
CA ARG A 22 12.71 -0.44 27.50
C ARG A 22 11.56 -0.50 26.47
N LYS A 23 11.63 0.25 25.36
CA LYS A 23 10.71 0.00 24.22
C LYS A 23 10.80 -1.48 23.91
N LYS A 24 9.73 -2.26 24.14
CA LYS A 24 9.72 -3.68 23.80
C LYS A 24 9.97 -3.78 22.30
N GLN A 25 10.88 -4.66 21.90
CA GLN A 25 10.99 -4.98 20.48
C GLN A 25 9.67 -5.61 20.03
N PRO A 26 9.08 -5.15 18.92
CA PRO A 26 7.90 -5.75 18.35
C PRO A 26 8.06 -7.26 18.13
N THR A 27 7.02 -8.04 18.44
CA THR A 27 6.97 -9.46 18.07
C THR A 27 6.56 -9.61 16.61
N ALA A 28 6.83 -10.77 15.99
CA ALA A 28 6.40 -11.04 14.62
C ALA A 28 4.88 -10.87 14.41
N SER A 29 4.07 -11.26 15.39
CA SER A 29 2.61 -11.04 15.39
C SER A 29 2.25 -9.55 15.47
N TYR A 30 2.95 -8.77 16.30
CA TYR A 30 2.74 -7.32 16.39
C TYR A 30 3.10 -6.63 15.07
N ASN A 31 4.21 -7.02 14.44
CA ASN A 31 4.60 -6.51 13.12
C ASN A 31 3.53 -6.80 12.06
N ARG A 32 2.96 -8.02 12.06
CA ARG A 32 1.90 -8.38 11.11
C ARG A 32 0.64 -7.55 11.28
N ILE A 33 0.23 -7.25 12.52
CA ILE A 33 -0.91 -6.36 12.79
C ILE A 33 -0.62 -4.93 12.33
N GLU A 34 0.60 -4.43 12.53
CA GLU A 34 0.99 -3.10 12.08
C GLU A 34 1.03 -3.00 10.55
N GLU A 35 1.60 -4.01 9.88
CA GLU A 35 1.63 -4.13 8.43
C GLU A 35 0.21 -4.18 7.84
N TYR A 36 -0.68 -4.96 8.44
CA TYR A 36 -2.08 -5.03 8.07
C TYR A 36 -2.78 -3.67 8.18
N ASN A 37 -2.65 -3.01 9.34
CA ASN A 37 -3.24 -1.69 9.55
C ASN A 37 -2.69 -0.65 8.56
N ARG A 38 -1.39 -0.74 8.25
CA ARG A 38 -0.75 0.11 7.24
C ARG A 38 -1.28 -0.17 5.85
N CYS A 39 -1.45 -1.45 5.47
CA CYS A 39 -2.07 -1.86 4.20
C CYS A 39 -3.47 -1.24 4.07
N ARG A 40 -4.33 -1.48 5.06
CA ARG A 40 -5.71 -0.98 5.09
C ARG A 40 -5.77 0.54 4.99
N SER A 41 -4.97 1.23 5.80
CA SER A 41 -4.91 2.70 5.78
C SER A 41 -4.41 3.25 4.45
N ASN A 42 -3.42 2.60 3.82
CA ASN A 42 -2.94 3.00 2.50
C ASN A 42 -4.03 2.88 1.43
N ILE A 43 -4.76 1.75 1.41
CA ILE A 43 -5.82 1.50 0.43
C ILE A 43 -6.92 2.55 0.56
N MET A 44 -7.43 2.78 1.76
CA MET A 44 -8.47 3.79 2.01
C MET A 44 -7.98 5.20 1.65
N ARG A 45 -6.75 5.56 2.04
CA ARG A 45 -6.18 6.88 1.75
C ARG A 45 -5.99 7.11 0.25
N VAL A 46 -5.54 6.10 -0.49
CA VAL A 46 -5.37 6.23 -1.94
C VAL A 46 -6.72 6.41 -2.62
N HIS A 47 -7.72 5.59 -2.25
CA HIS A 47 -9.08 5.74 -2.77
C HIS A 47 -9.65 7.15 -2.51
N HIS A 48 -9.54 7.63 -1.27
CA HIS A 48 -9.96 8.97 -0.90
C HIS A 48 -9.36 10.04 -1.81
N LEU A 49 -8.03 9.98 -2.02
CA LEU A 49 -7.34 10.91 -2.90
C LEU A 49 -7.77 10.78 -4.37
N VAL A 50 -8.06 9.56 -4.83
CA VAL A 50 -8.55 9.31 -6.20
C VAL A 50 -9.90 9.96 -6.44
N ILE A 51 -10.84 9.85 -5.48
CA ILE A 51 -12.16 10.48 -5.59
C ILE A 51 -12.05 12.00 -5.51
N VAL A 52 -11.29 12.53 -4.54
CA VAL A 52 -11.10 13.98 -4.42
C VAL A 52 -10.44 14.57 -5.66
N ALA A 53 -9.44 13.89 -6.23
CA ALA A 53 -8.72 14.36 -7.40
C ALA A 53 -9.52 14.25 -8.71
N SER A 54 -10.61 13.47 -8.74
CA SER A 54 -11.42 13.36 -9.96
C SER A 54 -12.13 14.66 -10.31
N GLY A 55 -12.54 15.44 -9.29
CA GLY A 55 -13.33 16.65 -9.46
C GLY A 55 -14.74 16.40 -10.04
N GLU A 56 -15.15 15.13 -10.14
CA GLU A 56 -16.44 14.74 -10.71
C GLU A 56 -17.57 15.02 -9.70
N GLU A 57 -18.54 15.85 -10.09
CA GLU A 57 -19.65 16.23 -9.20
C GLU A 57 -20.43 15.00 -8.70
N ARG A 58 -20.57 13.98 -9.54
CA ARG A 58 -21.22 12.70 -9.21
C ARG A 58 -20.47 11.85 -8.18
N GLU A 59 -19.21 12.16 -7.89
CA GLU A 59 -18.37 11.42 -6.96
C GLU A 59 -18.20 12.12 -5.60
N VAL A 60 -18.77 13.33 -5.45
CA VAL A 60 -18.73 14.09 -4.20
C VAL A 60 -19.35 13.29 -3.06
N GLY A 61 -18.61 13.14 -1.96
CA GLY A 61 -19.05 12.36 -0.79
C GLY A 61 -18.79 10.85 -0.90
N LEU A 62 -18.15 10.39 -1.97
CA LEU A 62 -17.80 8.98 -2.15
C LEU A 62 -16.37 8.65 -1.70
N GLU A 63 -15.62 9.58 -1.10
CA GLU A 63 -14.19 9.44 -0.82
C GLU A 63 -13.87 8.25 0.11
N ASP A 64 -14.78 7.92 1.01
CA ASP A 64 -14.67 6.78 1.94
C ASP A 64 -15.74 5.70 1.68
N ALA A 65 -16.41 5.74 0.52
CA ALA A 65 -17.52 4.87 0.17
C ALA A 65 -17.05 3.45 -0.25
N VAL A 66 -16.73 2.63 0.74
CA VAL A 66 -16.46 1.20 0.58
C VAL A 66 -17.75 0.39 0.56
N ILE A 67 -17.86 -0.62 -0.32
CA ILE A 67 -19.02 -1.53 -0.36
C ILE A 67 -19.08 -2.39 0.89
N SER A 68 -17.93 -2.91 1.32
CA SER A 68 -17.80 -3.71 2.53
C SER A 68 -16.40 -3.61 3.10
N SER A 69 -16.28 -3.42 4.42
CA SER A 69 -14.99 -3.42 5.10
C SER A 69 -14.23 -4.73 4.90
N ALA A 70 -14.95 -5.84 4.80
CA ALA A 70 -14.39 -7.18 4.58
C ALA A 70 -13.70 -7.32 3.22
N ALA A 71 -14.09 -6.52 2.21
CA ALA A 71 -13.41 -6.52 0.92
C ALA A 71 -11.99 -5.96 1.04
N ILE A 72 -11.81 -4.90 1.82
CA ILE A 72 -10.49 -4.31 2.08
C ILE A 72 -9.64 -5.24 2.95
N ASP A 73 -10.26 -5.88 3.93
CA ASP A 73 -9.60 -6.86 4.79
C ASP A 73 -9.08 -8.06 3.96
N GLY A 74 -9.95 -8.64 3.12
CA GLY A 74 -9.58 -9.74 2.23
C GLY A 74 -8.52 -9.36 1.19
N LEU A 75 -8.51 -8.12 0.71
CA LEU A 75 -7.43 -7.61 -0.14
C LEU A 75 -6.09 -7.57 0.60
N CYS A 76 -6.07 -7.04 1.83
CA CYS A 76 -4.84 -6.96 2.61
C CYS A 76 -4.27 -8.34 2.94
N ASP A 77 -5.11 -9.31 3.28
CA ASP A 77 -4.66 -10.69 3.50
C ASP A 77 -3.95 -11.25 2.25
N ARG A 78 -4.56 -11.12 1.07
CA ARG A 78 -3.98 -11.60 -0.19
C ARG A 78 -2.67 -10.89 -0.54
N ILE A 79 -2.59 -9.57 -0.35
CA ILE A 79 -1.35 -8.81 -0.58
C ILE A 79 -0.26 -9.30 0.38
N MET A 80 -0.55 -9.48 1.66
CA MET A 80 0.47 -9.91 2.64
C MET A 80 1.02 -11.30 2.32
N ASP A 81 0.18 -12.20 1.80
CA ASP A 81 0.57 -13.57 1.48
C ASP A 81 1.36 -13.70 0.16
N CYS A 82 1.47 -12.63 -0.63
CA CYS A 82 2.26 -12.63 -1.87
C CYS A 82 3.78 -12.51 -1.62
N PRO A 83 4.61 -13.24 -2.39
CA PRO A 83 6.05 -13.37 -2.13
C PRO A 83 6.89 -12.15 -2.54
N ASP A 84 6.44 -11.33 -3.50
CA ASP A 84 7.19 -10.18 -3.99
C ASP A 84 6.28 -8.99 -4.36
N TRP A 85 6.88 -7.88 -4.79
CA TRP A 85 6.12 -6.66 -5.12
C TRP A 85 5.32 -6.76 -6.42
N PHE A 86 5.70 -7.63 -7.35
CA PHE A 86 4.96 -7.82 -8.60
C PHE A 86 3.70 -8.63 -8.36
N SER A 87 3.83 -9.78 -7.69
CA SER A 87 2.71 -10.62 -7.25
C SER A 87 1.73 -9.87 -6.33
N LYS A 88 2.24 -9.06 -5.38
CA LYS A 88 1.42 -8.14 -4.57
C LYS A 88 0.60 -7.18 -5.44
N THR A 89 1.24 -6.62 -6.46
CA THR A 89 0.62 -5.63 -7.34
C THR A 89 -0.39 -6.27 -8.27
N ALA A 90 -0.08 -7.42 -8.86
CA ALA A 90 -1.00 -8.18 -9.71
C ALA A 90 -2.26 -8.58 -8.96
N VAL A 91 -2.13 -9.11 -7.73
CA VAL A 91 -3.27 -9.39 -6.85
C VAL A 91 -4.09 -8.14 -6.55
N ALA A 92 -3.44 -7.00 -6.30
CA ALA A 92 -4.16 -5.77 -5.99
C ALA A 92 -4.94 -5.23 -7.19
N ILE A 93 -4.34 -5.25 -8.39
CA ILE A 93 -5.01 -4.84 -9.63
C ILE A 93 -6.21 -5.74 -9.89
N ASP A 94 -6.00 -7.06 -9.96
CA ASP A 94 -7.05 -8.04 -10.23
C ASP A 94 -8.21 -7.91 -9.23
N TYR A 95 -7.90 -7.87 -7.93
CA TYR A 95 -8.92 -7.79 -6.88
C TYR A 95 -9.71 -6.48 -6.94
N ILE A 96 -9.05 -5.31 -7.00
CA ILE A 96 -9.76 -4.03 -6.98
C ILE A 96 -10.56 -3.84 -8.27
N ALA A 97 -9.99 -4.23 -9.41
CA ALA A 97 -10.62 -4.08 -10.72
C ALA A 97 -11.83 -5.00 -10.90
N ASN A 98 -11.77 -6.26 -10.43
CA ASN A 98 -12.84 -7.23 -10.66
C ASN A 98 -13.84 -7.33 -9.50
N PHE A 99 -13.41 -7.15 -8.25
CA PHE A 99 -14.27 -7.27 -7.07
C PHE A 99 -14.91 -5.95 -6.64
N HIS A 100 -14.47 -4.82 -7.20
CA HIS A 100 -15.02 -3.49 -6.97
C HIS A 100 -15.27 -3.16 -5.48
N PRO A 101 -14.23 -3.12 -4.62
CA PRO A 101 -14.42 -2.88 -3.18
C PRO A 101 -15.01 -1.51 -2.84
N PHE A 102 -15.00 -0.56 -3.79
CA PHE A 102 -15.54 0.80 -3.63
C PHE A 102 -16.76 1.05 -4.51
N VAL A 103 -17.58 2.03 -4.12
CA VAL A 103 -18.76 2.45 -4.90
C VAL A 103 -18.36 3.02 -6.26
N GLU A 104 -17.26 3.78 -6.32
CA GLU A 104 -16.75 4.39 -7.54
C GLU A 104 -15.22 4.44 -7.51
N GLY A 105 -14.58 4.69 -8.65
CA GLY A 105 -13.13 4.94 -8.68
C GLY A 105 -12.24 3.71 -8.53
N ASN A 106 -12.81 2.49 -8.59
CA ASN A 106 -12.06 1.23 -8.45
C ASN A 106 -10.85 1.15 -9.39
N LYS A 107 -11.01 1.43 -10.69
CA LYS A 107 -9.93 1.32 -11.68
C LYS A 107 -8.81 2.33 -11.46
N ARG A 108 -9.17 3.58 -11.12
CA ARG A 108 -8.21 4.63 -10.76
C ARG A 108 -7.47 4.28 -9.45
N THR A 109 -8.19 3.69 -8.50
CA THR A 109 -7.61 3.21 -7.24
C THR A 109 -6.67 2.03 -7.46
N ALA A 110 -7.02 1.07 -8.34
CA ALA A 110 -6.17 -0.05 -8.71
C ALA A 110 -4.83 0.44 -9.29
N LEU A 111 -4.87 1.42 -10.20
CA LEU A 111 -3.67 2.07 -10.77
C LEU A 111 -2.79 2.70 -9.69
N GLN A 112 -3.38 3.56 -8.85
CA GLN A 112 -2.60 4.27 -7.83
C GLN A 112 -2.06 3.33 -6.74
N ILE A 113 -2.76 2.24 -6.43
CA ILE A 113 -2.26 1.18 -5.54
C ILE A 113 -1.12 0.41 -6.20
N ALA A 114 -1.21 0.10 -7.49
CA ALA A 114 -0.15 -0.58 -8.22
C ALA A 114 1.16 0.20 -8.22
N ILE A 115 1.09 1.48 -8.60
CA ILE A 115 2.23 2.40 -8.56
C ILE A 115 2.86 2.44 -7.17
N ARG A 116 2.04 2.49 -6.12
CA ARG A 116 2.52 2.61 -4.74
C ARG A 116 3.13 1.31 -4.21
N LEU A 117 2.59 0.15 -4.56
CA LEU A 117 3.15 -1.15 -4.20
C LEU A 117 4.51 -1.37 -4.88
N LEU A 118 4.60 -1.11 -6.18
CA LEU A 118 5.84 -1.21 -6.93
C LEU A 118 6.91 -0.25 -6.42
N ARG A 119 6.53 0.99 -6.06
CA ARG A 119 7.45 1.96 -5.44
C ARG A 119 8.02 1.48 -4.11
N ASN A 120 7.23 0.77 -3.29
CA ASN A 120 7.76 0.16 -2.06
C ASN A 120 8.80 -0.93 -2.35
N GLY A 121 8.76 -1.52 -3.54
CA GLY A 121 9.73 -2.48 -4.05
C GLY A 121 10.93 -1.89 -4.76
N GLY A 122 11.01 -0.56 -4.90
CA GLY A 122 12.08 0.10 -5.65
C GLY A 122 11.84 0.13 -7.16
N TYR A 123 10.60 -0.07 -7.60
CA TYR A 123 10.20 -0.01 -9.00
C TYR A 123 9.31 1.20 -9.26
N GLU A 124 9.29 1.64 -10.50
CA GLU A 124 8.38 2.66 -11.01
C GLU A 124 7.50 2.05 -12.09
N LEU A 125 6.24 2.48 -12.08
CA LEU A 125 5.23 2.20 -13.09
C LEU A 125 4.72 3.54 -13.56
N ASP A 126 4.67 3.75 -14.87
CA ASP A 126 4.21 4.99 -15.44
C ASP A 126 2.70 5.17 -15.24
N ASP A 127 2.30 6.40 -14.86
CA ASP A 127 0.90 6.78 -14.69
C ASP A 127 0.41 7.39 -15.99
N ASP A 128 0.24 6.54 -17.01
CA ASP A 128 -0.09 6.94 -18.37
C ASP A 128 -1.35 6.22 -18.91
N ASP A 129 -1.77 6.64 -20.10
CA ASP A 129 -2.97 6.12 -20.76
C ASP A 129 -2.84 4.63 -21.10
N GLU A 130 -1.63 4.14 -21.40
CA GLU A 130 -1.37 2.74 -21.73
C GLU A 130 -1.54 1.85 -20.49
N THR A 131 -0.93 2.24 -19.37
CA THR A 131 -1.06 1.54 -18.08
C THR A 131 -2.51 1.58 -17.59
N TYR A 132 -3.18 2.73 -17.71
CA TYR A 132 -4.59 2.82 -17.37
C TYR A 132 -5.47 1.94 -18.27
N LEU A 133 -5.23 1.92 -19.58
CA LEU A 133 -5.94 1.04 -20.51
C LEU A 133 -5.73 -0.44 -20.15
N PHE A 134 -4.51 -0.84 -19.82
CA PHE A 134 -4.21 -2.20 -19.38
C PHE A 134 -5.05 -2.59 -18.16
N ILE A 135 -5.08 -1.75 -17.11
CA ILE A 135 -5.89 -2.00 -15.91
C ILE A 135 -7.39 -2.06 -16.22
N ARG A 136 -7.88 -1.24 -17.15
CA ARG A 136 -9.27 -1.34 -17.62
C ARG A 136 -9.55 -2.69 -18.30
N ASN A 137 -8.61 -3.21 -19.07
CA ASN A 137 -8.76 -4.50 -19.73
C ASN A 137 -8.71 -5.67 -18.74
N VAL A 138 -7.92 -5.58 -17.66
CA VAL A 138 -7.98 -6.54 -16.55
C VAL A 138 -9.39 -6.62 -15.96
N ALA A 139 -10.04 -5.46 -15.74
CA ALA A 139 -11.42 -5.40 -15.25
C ALA A 139 -12.46 -6.01 -16.20
N SER A 140 -12.10 -6.28 -17.45
CA SER A 140 -12.96 -6.94 -18.44
C SER A 140 -12.72 -8.45 -18.56
N GLY A 141 -11.80 -9.00 -17.76
CA GLY A 141 -11.45 -10.41 -17.77
C GLY A 141 -10.57 -10.83 -18.95
N MET A 142 -9.90 -9.88 -19.62
CA MET A 142 -8.99 -10.16 -20.75
C MET A 142 -7.65 -10.75 -20.31
N TYR A 143 -7.27 -10.56 -19.05
CA TYR A 143 -6.01 -11.01 -18.48
C TYR A 143 -6.29 -11.75 -17.18
N ASP A 144 -5.66 -12.90 -17.00
CA ASP A 144 -5.57 -13.53 -15.70
C ASP A 144 -4.46 -12.91 -14.85
N ARG A 145 -4.40 -13.31 -13.57
CA ARG A 145 -3.45 -12.74 -12.61
C ARG A 145 -1.98 -12.98 -13.00
N GLU A 146 -1.65 -14.11 -13.61
CA GLU A 146 -0.28 -14.43 -14.02
C GLU A 146 0.13 -13.53 -15.19
N GLU A 147 -0.77 -13.32 -16.15
CA GLU A 147 -0.58 -12.37 -17.25
C GLU A 147 -0.43 -10.93 -16.76
N VAL A 148 -1.17 -10.53 -15.72
CA VAL A 148 -0.99 -9.22 -15.07
C VAL A 148 0.41 -9.10 -14.46
N GLU A 149 0.87 -10.13 -13.76
CA GLU A 149 2.19 -10.13 -13.14
C GLU A 149 3.32 -10.02 -14.18
N ASP A 150 3.24 -10.79 -15.26
CA ASP A 150 4.19 -10.75 -16.36
C ASP A 150 4.22 -9.39 -17.05
N TRP A 151 3.04 -8.78 -17.29
CA TRP A 151 2.96 -7.44 -17.85
C TRP A 151 3.67 -6.42 -16.96
N LEU A 152 3.48 -6.47 -15.64
CA LEU A 152 4.16 -5.55 -14.71
C LEU A 152 5.68 -5.72 -14.74
N ARG A 153 6.18 -6.95 -14.86
CA ARG A 153 7.63 -7.19 -14.96
C ARG A 153 8.24 -6.62 -16.24
N CYS A 154 7.47 -6.55 -17.32
CA CYS A 154 7.92 -6.00 -18.60
C CYS A 154 7.75 -4.48 -18.72
N ASN A 155 6.84 -3.88 -17.92
CA ASN A 155 6.45 -2.47 -18.05
C ASN A 155 6.80 -1.66 -16.79
N THR A 156 7.86 -2.04 -16.08
CA THR A 156 8.37 -1.30 -14.93
C THR A 156 9.87 -1.07 -15.05
N HIS A 157 10.33 0.02 -14.45
CA HIS A 157 11.75 0.37 -14.39
C HIS A 157 12.22 0.52 -12.95
N ILE A 158 13.53 0.41 -12.74
CA ILE A 158 14.13 0.61 -11.42
C ILE A 158 14.01 2.08 -11.06
N SER A 159 13.53 2.36 -9.85
CA SER A 159 13.46 3.72 -9.35
C SER A 159 14.87 4.30 -9.19
N SER A 160 15.17 5.34 -9.96
CA SER A 160 16.39 6.12 -9.81
C SER A 160 16.20 7.10 -8.64
N LEU A 161 16.53 6.66 -7.43
CA LEU A 161 16.63 7.52 -6.24
C LEU A 161 17.68 8.61 -6.42
#